data_AF-A0A820E0N4-F1
#
_entry.id   AF-A0A820E0N4-F1
#
_cell.length_a   1.000
_cell.length_b   1.000
_cell.length_c   1.000
_cell.angle_alpha   90.00
_cell.angle_beta   90.00
_cell.angle_gamma   90.00
#
_symmetry.space_group_name_H-M   'P 1'
#
loop_
_entity.id
_entity.type
_entity.pdbx_description
1 polymer ?
#
loop_
_entity_poly.entity_id
_entity_poly.type
_entity_poly.pdbx_seq_one_letter_code
_entity_poly.pdbx_strand_id
1 'polypeptide(L)'
;MVDEVIPYCFRPVNYFEGSPETSVHPLSQKLSFEQLRLAHITAEQLLSWSISIDVAQRYQLYLIEPNAALNENLYNCTEPWFGPRCQYSFPFGG
;
A
#
# COMPACT_ATOMS: atom_id res chain seq x y z
N MET A 1 28.89 -25.96 7.80
CA MET A 1 27.75 -25.08 7.47
C MET A 1 27.77 -23.96 8.48
N VAL A 2 27.81 -22.71 8.01
CA VAL A 2 27.76 -21.53 8.87
C VAL A 2 26.35 -20.98 8.72
N ASP A 3 25.54 -21.09 9.77
CA ASP A 3 24.22 -20.45 9.83
C ASP A 3 24.43 -18.96 10.07
N GLU A 4 24.04 -18.15 9.10
CA GLU A 4 24.13 -16.69 9.19
C GLU A 4 22.82 -16.15 9.80
N VAL A 5 22.90 -15.60 11.01
CA VAL A 5 21.76 -15.00 11.69
C VAL A 5 21.57 -13.58 11.17
N ILE A 6 20.53 -13.37 10.36
CA ILE A 6 20.17 -12.03 9.87
C ILE A 6 19.48 -11.28 11.01
N PRO A 7 20.05 -10.18 11.53
CA PRO A 7 19.37 -9.36 12.53
C PRO A 7 18.21 -8.62 11.86
N TYR A 8 17.02 -8.73 12.44
CA TYR A 8 15.82 -8.04 11.98
C TYR A 8 15.15 -7.31 13.14
N CYS A 9 14.53 -6.18 12.84
CA CYS A 9 13.74 -5.45 13.82
C CYS A 9 12.35 -6.09 13.89
N PHE A 10 12.02 -6.73 15.01
CA PHE A 10 10.63 -7.03 15.35
C PHE A 10 9.94 -5.70 15.64
N ARG A 11 8.91 -5.32 14.87
CA ARG A 11 7.97 -4.28 15.32
C ARG A 11 7.22 -4.88 16.52
N PRO A 12 7.40 -4.35 17.74
CA PRO A 12 6.59 -4.80 18.85
C PRO A 12 5.12 -4.55 18.49
N VAL A 13 4.29 -5.58 18.58
CA VAL A 13 2.84 -5.48 18.38
C VAL A 13 2.30 -4.71 19.57
N ASN A 14 2.45 -3.39 19.56
CA ASN A 14 1.87 -2.55 20.58
C ASN A 14 0.39 -2.41 20.22
N TYR A 15 -0.45 -3.25 20.83
CA TYR A 15 -1.88 -3.04 20.95
C TYR A 15 -2.11 -1.77 21.79
N PHE A 16 -1.82 -0.60 21.23
CA PHE A 16 -2.46 0.63 21.70
C PHE A 16 -3.87 0.61 21.12
N GLU A 17 -4.74 -0.10 21.83
CA GLU A 17 -6.18 -0.03 21.68
C GLU A 17 -6.62 1.32 22.25
N GLY A 18 -6.90 2.28 21.35
CA GLY A 18 -7.48 3.57 21.77
C GLY A 18 -7.21 4.77 20.86
N SER A 19 -7.70 4.77 19.61
CA SER A 19 -8.46 5.91 19.09
C SER A 19 -9.38 5.46 17.94
N PRO A 20 -10.63 5.95 17.89
CA PRO A 20 -11.58 5.61 16.84
C PRO A 20 -11.11 6.25 15.53
N GLU A 21 -11.53 5.68 14.41
CA GLU A 21 -11.16 6.10 13.05
C GLU A 21 -9.73 5.68 12.66
N THR A 22 -9.68 4.57 11.92
CA THR A 22 -8.62 4.29 10.96
C THR A 22 -8.14 5.59 10.32
N SER A 23 -6.91 6.02 10.62
CA SER A 23 -6.31 7.26 10.10
C SER A 23 -5.96 7.10 8.63
N VAL A 24 -6.99 7.00 7.79
CA VAL A 24 -6.87 7.31 6.36
C VAL A 24 -6.56 8.79 6.31
N HIS A 25 -5.44 9.16 5.69
CA HIS A 25 -5.16 10.58 5.46
C HIS A 25 -6.33 11.16 4.64
N PRO A 26 -6.94 12.31 5.01
CA PRO A 26 -8.21 12.77 4.43
C PRO A 26 -8.14 13.07 2.93
N LEU A 27 -6.94 13.19 2.36
CA LEU A 27 -6.72 13.32 0.91
C LEU A 27 -6.58 11.97 0.17
N SER A 28 -6.50 10.86 0.89
CA SER A 28 -6.28 9.55 0.29
C SER A 28 -7.56 9.01 -0.34
N GLN A 29 -7.55 8.93 -1.66
CA GLN A 29 -8.66 8.38 -2.42
C GLN A 29 -8.60 6.86 -2.39
N LYS A 30 -9.69 6.21 -1.96
CA LYS A 30 -9.87 4.77 -2.07
C LYS A 30 -10.26 4.40 -3.50
N LEU A 31 -9.44 3.60 -4.15
CA LEU A 31 -9.62 3.16 -5.53
C LEU A 31 -9.69 1.63 -5.58
N SER A 32 -10.58 1.07 -6.40
CA SER A 32 -10.57 -0.36 -6.74
C SER A 32 -9.67 -0.65 -7.94
N PHE A 33 -9.18 -1.88 -8.08
CA PHE A 33 -8.46 -2.31 -9.28
C PHE A 33 -9.28 -2.09 -10.55
N GLU A 34 -10.59 -2.30 -10.50
CA GLU A 34 -11.47 -1.98 -11.62
C GLU A 34 -11.42 -0.50 -12.00
N GLN A 35 -11.50 0.41 -11.02
CA GLN A 35 -11.43 1.85 -11.26
C GLN A 35 -10.09 2.27 -11.87
N LEU A 36 -8.98 1.69 -11.38
CA LEU A 36 -7.64 1.93 -11.92
C LEU A 36 -7.53 1.46 -13.37
N ARG A 37 -8.08 0.28 -13.66
CA ARG A 37 -8.12 -0.29 -15.02
C ARG A 37 -8.92 0.59 -15.97
N LEU A 38 -10.09 1.07 -15.54
CA LEU A 38 -10.93 1.99 -16.31
C LEU A 38 -10.26 3.34 -16.55
N ALA A 39 -9.42 3.78 -15.60
CA ALA A 39 -8.60 4.98 -15.73
C ALA A 39 -7.29 4.75 -16.52
N HIS A 40 -7.09 3.55 -17.09
CA HIS A 40 -5.88 3.16 -17.85
C HIS A 40 -4.57 3.33 -17.07
N ILE A 41 -4.61 3.18 -15.75
CA ILE A 41 -3.42 3.26 -14.90
C ILE A 41 -2.65 1.95 -14.99
N THR A 42 -1.34 2.02 -15.21
CA THR A 42 -0.48 0.83 -15.28
C THR A 42 0.04 0.41 -13.90
N ALA A 43 0.49 -0.84 -13.79
CA ALA A 43 1.13 -1.32 -12.57
C ALA A 43 2.43 -0.57 -12.26
N GLU A 44 3.19 -0.13 -13.27
CA GLU A 44 4.39 0.66 -13.03
C GLU A 44 4.05 2.06 -12.50
N GLN A 45 2.96 2.67 -12.99
CA GLN A 45 2.50 3.96 -12.49
C GLN A 45 2.12 3.92 -11.00
N LEU A 46 1.56 2.81 -10.53
CA LEU A 46 1.25 2.60 -9.12
C LEU A 46 2.49 2.64 -8.21
N LEU A 47 3.66 2.23 -8.71
CA LEU A 47 4.91 2.29 -7.94
C LEU A 47 5.32 3.74 -7.59
N SER A 48 4.85 4.73 -8.37
CA SER A 48 5.06 6.15 -8.04
C SER A 48 4.24 6.64 -6.84
N TRP A 49 3.22 5.89 -6.42
CA TRP A 49 2.32 6.25 -5.31
C TRP A 49 2.79 5.71 -3.96
N SER A 50 4.08 5.38 -3.82
CA SER A 50 4.65 4.81 -2.59
C SER A 50 3.87 3.58 -2.08
N ILE A 51 3.25 2.84 -2.99
CA ILE A 51 2.49 1.63 -2.69
C ILE A 51 3.44 0.42 -2.59
N SER A 52 3.02 -0.64 -1.89
CA SER A 52 3.84 -1.85 -1.83
C SER A 52 3.92 -2.53 -3.19
N ILE A 53 5.11 -3.09 -3.46
CA ILE A 53 5.38 -3.87 -4.68
C ILE A 53 4.38 -5.03 -4.80
N ASP A 54 4.00 -5.66 -3.68
CA ASP A 54 3.00 -6.73 -3.66
C ASP A 54 1.63 -6.30 -4.19
N VAL A 55 1.19 -5.07 -3.91
CA VAL A 55 -0.08 -4.55 -4.44
C VAL A 55 0.05 -4.27 -5.94
N ALA A 56 1.16 -3.65 -6.38
CA ALA A 56 1.40 -3.41 -7.80
C ALA A 56 1.45 -4.72 -8.60
N GLN A 57 2.08 -5.76 -8.06
CA GLN A 57 2.12 -7.09 -8.68
C GLN A 57 0.73 -7.74 -8.77
N ARG A 58 -0.07 -7.66 -7.71
CA ARG A 58 -1.46 -8.16 -7.75
C ARG A 58 -2.32 -7.41 -8.75
N TYR A 59 -2.14 -6.09 -8.87
CA TYR A 59 -2.80 -5.30 -9.90
C TYR A 59 -2.36 -5.70 -11.32
N GLN A 60 -1.07 -5.97 -11.55
CA GLN A 60 -0.58 -6.49 -12.82
C GLN A 60 -1.25 -7.83 -13.19
N LEU A 61 -1.43 -8.73 -12.21
CA LEU A 61 -2.17 -9.98 -12.43
C LEU A 61 -3.64 -9.71 -12.80
N TYR A 62 -4.29 -8.77 -12.11
CA TYR A 62 -5.66 -8.34 -12.42
C TYR A 62 -5.80 -7.76 -13.84
N LEU A 63 -4.79 -7.05 -14.35
CA LEU A 63 -4.79 -6.53 -15.73
C LEU A 63 -4.72 -7.64 -16.78
N ILE A 64 -4.04 -8.75 -16.48
CA ILE A 64 -3.90 -9.91 -17.38
C ILE A 64 -5.18 -10.75 -17.36
N GLU A 65 -5.69 -11.04 -16.18
CA GLU A 65 -6.89 -11.85 -15.97
C GLU A 65 -7.88 -11.12 -15.04
N PRO A 66 -8.77 -10.27 -15.61
CA PRO A 66 -9.72 -9.51 -14.81
C PRO A 66 -10.74 -10.45 -14.15
N ASN A 67 -10.61 -10.64 -12.85
CA ASN A 67 -11.53 -11.44 -12.05
C ASN A 67 -12.07 -10.60 -10.88
N ALA A 68 -13.38 -10.67 -10.64
CA ALA A 68 -14.02 -10.00 -9.50
C ALA A 68 -13.40 -10.44 -8.15
N ALA A 69 -12.93 -11.68 -8.04
CA ALA A 69 -12.25 -12.19 -6.85
C ALA A 69 -10.86 -11.56 -6.61
N LEU A 70 -10.25 -11.01 -7.66
CA LEU A 70 -8.95 -10.31 -7.60
C LEU A 70 -9.12 -8.79 -7.47
N ASN A 71 -10.35 -8.28 -7.50
CA ASN A 71 -10.61 -6.85 -7.38
C ASN A 71 -10.39 -6.41 -5.93
N GLU A 72 -9.27 -5.73 -5.69
CA GLU A 72 -8.89 -5.22 -4.37
C GLU A 72 -9.02 -3.69 -4.34
N ASN A 73 -9.19 -3.16 -3.14
CA ASN A 73 -9.16 -1.72 -2.90
C ASN A 73 -7.80 -1.29 -2.37
N LEU A 74 -7.28 -0.21 -2.93
CA LEU A 74 -6.07 0.46 -2.48
C LEU A 74 -6.34 1.94 -2.22
N TYR A 75 -5.44 2.57 -1.49
CA TYR A 75 -5.46 4.02 -1.30
C TYR A 75 -4.39 4.65 -2.18
N ASN A 76 -4.77 5.69 -2.91
CA ASN A 76 -3.80 6.55 -3.60
C ASN A 76 -3.11 7.42 -2.55
N CYS A 77 -1.88 7.05 -2.22
CA CYS A 77 -1.02 7.81 -1.32
C CYS A 77 -0.09 8.68 -2.16
N THR A 78 -0.34 9.98 -2.19
CA THR A 78 0.64 10.92 -2.72
C THR A 78 1.76 11.10 -1.70
N GLU A 79 3.00 11.22 -2.18
CA GLU A 79 4.15 11.61 -1.36
C GLU A 79 3.81 12.80 -0.45
N PRO A 80 4.19 12.81 0.84
CA PRO A 80 5.14 11.92 1.54
C PRO A 80 4.49 10.69 2.22
N TRP A 81 3.22 10.40 1.93
CA TRP A 81 2.47 9.37 2.65
C TRP A 81 2.66 7.98 2.04
N PHE A 82 2.75 6.96 2.90
CA PHE A 82 2.92 5.57 2.50
C PHE A 82 2.21 4.62 3.46
N GLY A 83 2.14 3.35 3.07
CA GLY A 83 1.44 2.28 3.80
C GLY A 83 0.05 1.98 3.24
N PRO A 84 -0.58 0.89 3.70
CA PRO A 84 -1.84 0.38 3.13
C PRO A 84 -3.03 1.35 3.22
N ARG A 85 -2.95 2.37 4.07
CA ARG A 85 -3.96 3.42 4.25
C ARG A 85 -3.35 4.82 4.25
N CYS A 86 -2.16 4.98 3.67
CA CYS A 86 -1.39 6.22 3.71
C CYS A 86 -1.12 6.72 5.14
N GLN A 87 -1.05 5.79 6.09
CA GLN A 87 -1.03 6.12 7.53
C GLN A 87 0.35 6.51 8.06
N TYR A 88 1.39 6.39 7.23
CA TYR A 88 2.76 6.72 7.59
C TYR A 88 3.26 7.84 6.69
N SER A 89 4.05 8.73 7.24
CA SER A 89 4.88 9.68 6.51
C SER A 89 6.20 9.82 7.23
N PHE A 90 7.22 10.23 6.50
CA PHE A 90 8.45 10.64 7.15
C PHE A 90 8.23 12.04 7.74
N PRO A 91 8.57 12.29 9.02
CA PRO A 91 8.65 13.65 9.51
C PRO A 91 9.70 14.36 8.66
N PHE A 92 9.31 15.44 7.97
CA PHE A 92 10.30 16.36 7.40
C PHE A 92 11.16 16.87 8.56
N GLY A 93 12.40 16.40 8.62
CA GLY A 93 13.29 16.63 9.76
C GLY A 93 14.75 16.72 9.31
N GLY A 94 15.11 17.93 8.85
CA GLY A 94 16.39 18.55 9.11
C GLY A 94 16.11 19.83 9.90
#